data_AF-A0A355B502-F1
#
_entry.id   AF-A0A355B502-F1
#
_cell.length_a   1.000
_cell.length_b   1.000
_cell.length_c   1.000
_cell.angle_alpha   90.00
_cell.angle_beta   90.00
_cell.angle_gamma   90.00
#
_symmetry.space_group_name_H-M   'P 1'
#
loop_
_entity.id
_entity.type
_entity.pdbx_description
1 polymer ?
#
loop_
_entity_poly.entity_id
_entity_poly.type
_entity_poly.pdbx_seq_one_letter_code
_entity_poly.pdbx_strand_id
1 'polypeptide(L)'
;MDRGIFALWYDLPEDGEEEYLSWFHEAHLPELLSKREDYCWAAHYKNEGGGDRFHEVVKDMMRAGESDVGSGKDYLFLIGAESPHSFFDPNFP
;
A
#
# COMPACT_ATOMS: atom_id res chain seq x y z
N MET A 1 18.23 -8.81 -13.12
CA MET A 1 16.82 -9.08 -12.80
C MET A 1 16.29 -7.79 -12.25
N ASP A 2 15.31 -7.23 -12.93
CA ASP A 2 14.92 -5.82 -12.82
C ASP A 2 14.14 -5.53 -11.54
N ARG A 3 14.06 -4.23 -11.19
CA ARG A 3 13.46 -3.67 -9.97
C ARG A 3 12.13 -4.35 -9.57
N GLY A 4 11.93 -4.57 -8.28
CA GLY A 4 10.70 -5.15 -7.72
C GLY A 4 9.69 -4.09 -7.28
N ILE A 5 8.40 -4.41 -7.34
CA ILE A 5 7.32 -3.60 -6.74
C ILE A 5 6.48 -4.48 -5.82
N PHE A 6 6.32 -4.04 -4.58
CA PHE A 6 5.33 -4.56 -3.64
C PHE A 6 4.12 -3.62 -3.64
N ALA A 7 2.91 -4.19 -3.66
CA ALA A 7 1.66 -3.44 -3.68
C ALA A 7 0.69 -4.00 -2.64
N LEU A 8 0.15 -3.12 -1.80
CA LEU A 8 -0.84 -3.43 -0.78
C LEU A 8 -2.06 -2.53 -0.94
N TRP A 9 -3.23 -3.16 -1.04
CA TRP A 9 -4.51 -2.48 -0.97
C TRP A 9 -5.13 -2.69 0.40
N TYR A 10 -5.66 -1.63 1.02
CA TYR A 10 -6.25 -1.70 2.35
C TYR A 10 -7.31 -0.63 2.57
N ASP A 11 -8.12 -0.85 3.62
CA ASP A 11 -9.13 0.09 4.10
C ASP A 11 -8.68 0.71 5.42
N LEU A 12 -9.17 1.91 5.71
CA LEU A 12 -9.06 2.53 7.02
C LEU A 12 -10.46 2.81 7.58
N PRO A 13 -10.71 2.56 8.88
CA PRO A 13 -11.92 3.06 9.51
C PRO A 13 -11.92 4.59 9.51
N GLU A 14 -13.11 5.18 9.39
CA GLU A 14 -13.27 6.65 9.45
C GLU A 14 -12.70 7.20 10.78
N ASP A 15 -12.96 6.50 11.89
CA ASP A 15 -12.39 6.81 13.19
C ASP A 15 -10.89 6.52 13.21
N GLY A 16 -10.08 7.58 13.27
CA GLY A 16 -8.62 7.49 13.36
C GLY A 16 -7.89 7.52 12.00
N GLU A 17 -8.59 7.70 10.88
CA GLU A 17 -7.97 7.84 9.54
C GLU A 17 -6.87 8.90 9.53
N GLU A 18 -7.15 10.10 10.03
CA GLU A 18 -6.21 11.22 10.02
C GLU A 18 -4.96 10.96 10.88
N GLU A 19 -5.15 10.41 12.08
CA GLU A 19 -4.05 10.06 12.98
C GLU A 19 -3.15 8.98 12.35
N TYR A 20 -3.76 7.95 11.75
CA TYR A 20 -3.03 6.92 11.03
C TYR A 20 -2.24 7.51 9.86
N LEU A 21 -2.86 8.35 9.03
CA LEU A 21 -2.21 8.92 7.85
C LEU A 21 -1.05 9.84 8.22
N SER A 22 -1.20 10.67 9.26
CA SER A 22 -0.11 11.51 9.77
C SER A 22 1.06 10.65 10.25
N TRP A 23 0.81 9.64 11.10
CA TRP A 23 1.85 8.71 11.53
C TRP A 23 2.50 7.98 10.34
N PHE A 24 1.69 7.49 9.41
CA PHE A 24 2.16 6.71 8.28
C PHE A 24 3.10 7.52 7.39
N HIS A 25 2.74 8.78 7.09
CA HIS A 25 3.53 9.66 6.22
C HIS A 25 4.72 10.32 6.91
N GLU A 26 4.56 10.74 8.17
CA GLU A 26 5.57 11.55 8.85
C GLU A 26 6.60 10.71 9.61
N ALA A 27 6.22 9.51 10.07
CA ALA A 27 7.09 8.66 10.86
C ALA A 27 7.40 7.33 10.16
N HIS A 28 6.37 6.56 9.80
CA HIS A 28 6.56 5.18 9.37
C HIS A 28 7.28 5.05 8.02
N LEU A 29 6.81 5.75 6.98
CA LEU A 29 7.43 5.68 5.66
C LEU A 29 8.88 6.19 5.65
N PRO A 30 9.22 7.34 6.27
CA PRO A 30 10.61 7.76 6.39
C PRO A 30 11.48 6.75 7.13
N GLU A 31 10.99 6.19 8.24
CA GLU A 31 11.71 5.19 9.01
C GLU A 31 11.96 3.92 8.18
N LEU A 32 10.93 3.41 7.51
CA LEU A 32 11.01 2.23 6.64
C LEU A 32 12.06 2.41 5.54
N LEU A 33 12.01 3.52 4.81
CA LEU A 33 12.97 3.81 3.74
C LEU A 33 14.39 4.04 4.28
N SER A 34 14.52 4.60 5.49
CA SER A 34 15.85 4.81 6.11
C SER A 34 16.53 3.51 6.56
N LYS A 35 15.75 2.48 6.92
CA LYS A 35 16.26 1.19 7.40
C LYS A 35 16.55 0.21 6.26
N ARG A 36 16.05 0.47 5.05
CA ARG A 36 16.06 -0.43 3.90
C ARG A 36 16.77 0.22 2.73
N GLU A 37 18.08 0.00 2.64
CA GLU A 37 18.90 0.54 1.54
C GLU A 37 18.47 -0.01 0.17
N ASP A 38 17.85 -1.20 0.16
CA ASP A 38 17.34 -1.88 -1.03
C ASP A 38 15.94 -1.40 -1.45
N TYR A 39 15.28 -0.58 -0.64
CA TYR A 39 14.03 0.09 -1.00
C TYR A 39 14.33 1.45 -1.63
N CYS A 40 13.95 1.60 -2.89
CA CYS A 40 14.28 2.79 -3.69
C CYS A 40 13.27 3.92 -3.50
N TRP A 41 11.99 3.60 -3.33
CA TRP A 41 10.91 4.59 -3.21
C TRP A 41 9.66 3.96 -2.59
N ALA A 42 8.80 4.81 -2.04
CA ALA A 42 7.46 4.47 -1.57
C ALA A 42 6.43 5.44 -2.16
N ALA A 43 5.22 4.94 -2.42
CA ALA A 43 4.10 5.78 -2.86
C ALA A 43 2.81 5.33 -2.16
N HIS A 44 1.99 6.29 -1.77
CA HIS A 44 0.72 6.05 -1.08
C HIS A 44 -0.38 6.89 -1.73
N TYR A 45 -1.46 6.23 -2.14
CA TYR A 45 -2.57 6.84 -2.85
C TYR A 45 -3.89 6.56 -2.14
N LYS A 46 -4.73 7.58 -2.01
CA LYS A 46 -6.16 7.42 -1.72
C LYS A 46 -6.90 7.13 -3.02
N ASN A 47 -7.77 6.14 -3.00
CA ASN A 47 -8.64 5.80 -4.11
C ASN A 47 -9.91 6.64 -4.02
N GLU A 48 -9.94 7.74 -4.77
CA GLU A 48 -11.11 8.64 -4.83
C GLU A 48 -12.24 8.11 -5.75
N GLY A 49 -12.12 6.87 -6.24
CA GLY A 49 -12.98 6.35 -7.30
C GLY A 49 -12.58 6.93 -8.65
N GLY A 50 -12.09 6.08 -9.55
CA GLY A 50 -11.87 6.49 -10.94
C GLY A 50 -13.19 6.71 -11.68
N GLY A 51 -13.11 7.15 -12.93
CA GLY A 51 -14.29 7.23 -13.80
C GLY A 51 -14.92 5.85 -14.06
N ASP A 52 -16.05 5.83 -14.78
CA ASP A 52 -16.85 4.60 -15.03
C ASP A 52 -16.01 3.39 -15.49
N ARG A 53 -14.97 3.64 -16.29
CA ARG A 53 -14.06 2.59 -16.78
C ARG A 53 -13.17 1.98 -15.69
N PHE A 54 -12.80 2.75 -14.67
CA PHE A 54 -12.05 2.23 -13.53
C PHE A 54 -12.94 1.34 -12.67
N HIS A 55 -14.21 1.73 -12.46
CA HIS A 55 -15.19 0.92 -11.73
C HIS A 55 -15.35 -0.49 -12.29
N GLU A 56 -15.30 -0.66 -13.63
CA GLU A 56 -15.34 -2.00 -14.23
C GLU A 56 -14.10 -2.84 -13.91
N VAL A 57 -12.91 -2.22 -13.86
CA VAL A 57 -11.64 -2.93 -13.58
C VAL A 57 -11.54 -3.34 -12.11
N VAL A 58 -11.91 -2.47 -11.18
CA VAL A 58 -11.84 -2.80 -9.74
C VAL A 58 -12.93 -3.75 -9.28
N LYS A 59 -14.02 -3.94 -10.05
CA LYS A 59 -15.09 -4.88 -9.69
C LYS A 59 -14.59 -6.30 -9.44
N ASP A 60 -13.58 -6.74 -10.21
CA ASP A 60 -13.01 -8.09 -10.11
C ASP A 60 -11.78 -8.17 -9.18
N MET A 61 -11.22 -7.03 -8.78
CA MET A 61 -10.07 -6.97 -7.86
C MET A 61 -10.48 -6.93 -6.38
N MET A 62 -11.71 -6.52 -6.11
CA MET A 62 -12.16 -6.21 -4.75
C MET A 62 -12.81 -7.41 -4.08
N ARG A 63 -12.55 -7.57 -2.79
CA ARG A 63 -13.20 -8.63 -2.00
C ARG A 63 -14.71 -8.37 -1.92
N ALA A 64 -15.48 -9.45 -1.99
CA ALA A 64 -16.92 -9.42 -1.78
C ALA A 64 -17.21 -8.96 -0.34
N GLY A 65 -17.99 -7.90 -0.19
CA GLY A 65 -18.16 -7.14 1.05
C GLY A 65 -19.10 -7.76 2.10
N GLU A 66 -19.12 -9.08 2.23
CA GLU A 66 -19.99 -9.79 3.19
C GLU A 66 -19.22 -10.43 4.35
N SER A 67 -18.00 -9.97 4.65
CA SER A 67 -17.18 -10.50 5.74
C SER A 67 -16.75 -9.41 6.71
N ASP A 68 -16.38 -9.78 7.94
CA ASP A 68 -15.74 -8.90 8.94
C ASP A 68 -14.40 -8.30 8.45
N VAL A 69 -13.95 -8.65 7.24
CA VAL A 69 -12.76 -8.15 6.58
C VAL A 69 -13.15 -7.07 5.58
N GLY A 70 -12.43 -5.94 5.63
CA GLY A 70 -12.57 -4.84 4.68
C GLY A 70 -12.46 -5.25 3.21
N SER A 71 -13.00 -4.40 2.35
CA SER A 71 -13.02 -4.56 0.90
C SER A 71 -11.68 -4.31 0.20
N GLY A 72 -10.75 -3.60 0.83
CA GLY A 72 -9.42 -3.26 0.32
C GLY A 72 -9.46 -2.21 -0.79
N LYS A 73 -10.33 -1.21 -0.68
CA LYS A 73 -10.61 -0.21 -1.71
C LYS A 73 -9.96 1.13 -1.45
N ASP A 74 -9.78 1.52 -0.19
CA ASP A 74 -9.59 2.94 0.14
C ASP A 74 -8.20 3.45 -0.22
N TYR A 75 -7.16 2.62 -0.01
CA TYR A 75 -5.77 3.04 -0.20
C TYR A 75 -4.95 2.01 -0.97
N LEU A 76 -4.02 2.52 -1.76
CA LEU A 76 -2.94 1.75 -2.40
C LEU A 76 -1.59 2.23 -1.87
N PHE A 77 -0.86 1.31 -1.24
CA PHE A 77 0.52 1.50 -0.84
C PHE A 77 1.46 0.69 -1.74
N LEU A 78 2.52 1.34 -2.21
CA LEU A 78 3.54 0.77 -3.09
C LEU A 78 4.94 0.98 -2.52
N ILE A 79 5.79 -0.04 -2.66
CA ILE A 79 7.24 0.06 -2.43
C ILE A 79 7.96 -0.44 -3.68
N GLY A 80 8.88 0.37 -4.20
CA GLY A 80 9.83 -0.06 -5.21
C GLY A 80 11.16 -0.44 -4.59
N ALA A 81 11.73 -1.55 -5.03
CA ALA A 81 13.02 -2.06 -4.54
C ALA A 81 13.95 -2.42 -5.70
N GLU A 82 15.24 -2.59 -5.40
CA GLU A 82 16.25 -2.97 -6.39
C GLU A 82 15.98 -4.37 -6.99
N SER A 83 15.29 -5.23 -6.25
CA SER A 83 14.95 -6.60 -6.63
C SER A 83 13.66 -7.06 -5.95
N PRO A 84 12.86 -7.97 -6.54
CA PRO A 84 11.77 -8.62 -5.83
C PRO A 84 12.21 -9.39 -4.59
N HIS A 85 13.46 -9.86 -4.56
CA HIS A 85 14.02 -10.59 -3.41
C HIS A 85 14.18 -9.72 -2.16
N SER A 86 14.30 -8.40 -2.33
CA SER A 86 14.34 -7.42 -1.24
C SER A 86 13.18 -7.61 -0.26
N PHE A 87 11.96 -7.87 -0.74
CA PHE A 87 10.78 -8.01 0.11
C PHE A 87 10.77 -9.29 0.97
N PHE A 88 11.67 -10.23 0.71
CA PHE A 88 11.74 -11.53 1.38
C PHE A 88 13.05 -11.75 2.13
N ASP A 89 13.91 -10.73 2.24
CA ASP A 89 15.17 -10.82 2.97
C ASP A 89 14.90 -10.78 4.49
N PRO A 90 15.13 -11.88 5.24
CA PRO A 90 14.87 -11.92 6.67
C PRO A 90 15.91 -11.18 7.51
N ASN A 91 16.99 -10.67 6.91
CA ASN A 91 18.05 -9.96 7.62
C ASN A 91 17.70 -8.50 7.91
N PHE A 92 16.63 -7.98 7.31
CA PHE A 92 16.13 -6.64 7.56
C PHE A 92 14.82 -6.72 8.37
N PRO A 93 14.71 -5.98 9.49
CA PRO A 93 13.52 -5.96 10.34
C PRO A 93 12.33 -5.24 9.69
#